data_AF-A0A7C1Z751-F1
#
_entry.id   AF-A0A7C1Z751-F1
#
_cell.length_a   1.000
_cell.length_b   1.000
_cell.length_c   1.000
_cell.angle_alpha   90.00
_cell.angle_beta   90.00
_cell.angle_gamma   90.00
#
_symmetry.space_group_name_H-M   'P 1'
#
loop_
_entity.id
_entity.type
_entity.pdbx_description
1 polymer ?
#
loop_
_entity_poly.entity_id
_entity_poly.type
_entity_poly.pdbx_seq_one_letter_code
_entity_poly.pdbx_strand_id
1 'polypeptide(L)'
;MAFDRVMNRRLSLWKTASILLLAMGSEILTAQKEEAANVRLWDTQSPFVNEIDLRDRAGWKIVPTDLLMLEADPAAAASDPSYWGREYSFKGDAVVENEHLTVVFASQTARVVVYSKADPGKKLMEVVPLQLKGRQARITGSRILQNTGDEAALEVSFSTGERAEKLSAVFSFSADQIIDITPARNMKGISILSPIAYAVVPSFITDDLVFDPAKFPSASVLHVPPANPFVGLLQGENNMLVMTWPEGKQKMRLVAGKTEQQQRLFESVDFDNDGKSVYLAVLEAPGIWHREELKPSYLEKDVAVDWKRPFPAKWITQLEEAGVKTTFGFRESRGGIWRAITGKYIWPLWFDGESTYFHLSKKIPPEGESLIYFLEREGTPVSVSSPVDIMKKTLGRQSSSTVLDLAGRKLRTHHRRGGAGVRRAATCGCTEVIEPIFKAHQEVERQEYVEGAVDDMVYFVRRHVERIGEYQEFARQMIKFLNQTKKSNPGLRQYLDSLEAIAEQIAAEYDRQKENIKTLEYADELAVRTKALAEKNDPQNLLTCLDLGKKWRGMGGAQDYLLGKFHSLTRKLFQEAGYGCVNQPEAVAVAEEIRRRCTNCLRNPDSYEIWPDY
;
A
#
# COMPACT_ATOMS: atom_id res chain seq x y z
N MET A 1 23.53 35.11 -47.68
CA MET A 1 22.34 35.30 -48.54
C MET A 1 21.23 34.49 -47.89
N ALA A 2 20.55 35.09 -46.92
CA ALA A 2 19.29 35.84 -47.10
C ALA A 2 18.11 34.90 -46.84
N PHE A 3 17.61 34.88 -45.60
CA PHE A 3 16.25 35.30 -45.31
C PHE A 3 16.11 35.50 -43.80
N ASP A 4 16.18 36.76 -43.43
CA ASP A 4 16.01 37.35 -42.12
C ASP A 4 15.09 38.56 -42.37
N ARG A 5 13.98 38.67 -41.62
CA ARG A 5 13.03 39.81 -41.48
C ARG A 5 11.56 39.38 -41.48
N VAL A 6 10.79 40.17 -40.73
CA VAL A 6 9.35 40.09 -40.38
C VAL A 6 9.20 39.32 -39.07
N MET A 7 8.94 39.92 -37.90
CA MET A 7 8.20 41.15 -37.62
C MET A 7 8.59 41.66 -36.22
N ASN A 8 9.25 42.81 -36.17
CA ASN A 8 9.52 43.55 -34.94
C ASN A 8 9.13 45.00 -35.24
N ARG A 9 7.90 45.40 -34.90
CA ARG A 9 7.38 46.78 -34.96
C ARG A 9 6.00 46.86 -34.30
N ARG A 10 5.97 47.34 -33.06
CA ARG A 10 4.94 48.17 -32.36
C ARG A 10 5.22 48.04 -30.85
N LEU A 11 6.20 48.81 -30.34
CA LEU A 11 6.01 50.05 -29.57
C LEU A 11 5.04 49.87 -28.39
N SER A 12 5.52 49.86 -27.14
CA SER A 12 6.07 51.04 -26.43
C SER A 12 5.12 52.23 -26.54
N LEU A 13 4.19 52.33 -25.58
CA LEU A 13 3.46 53.52 -25.13
C LEU A 13 2.34 53.02 -24.21
N TRP A 14 2.54 53.08 -22.88
CA TRP A 14 1.49 53.20 -21.84
C TRP A 14 2.01 53.15 -20.39
N LYS A 15 3.30 53.37 -20.17
CA LYS A 15 3.84 53.75 -18.85
C LYS A 15 3.93 55.27 -18.74
N THR A 16 2.81 55.97 -18.58
CA THR A 16 2.71 57.37 -18.07
C THR A 16 1.27 57.92 -18.17
N ALA A 17 0.28 57.23 -17.58
CA ALA A 17 -1.05 57.82 -17.36
C ALA A 17 -1.85 57.05 -16.29
N SER A 18 -1.42 57.06 -15.02
CA SER A 18 -2.27 56.59 -13.91
C SER A 18 -1.99 57.28 -12.57
N ILE A 19 -1.29 58.42 -12.56
CA ILE A 19 -1.17 59.26 -11.37
C ILE A 19 -1.84 60.58 -11.70
N LEU A 20 -2.85 60.95 -10.88
CA LEU A 20 -3.68 62.16 -10.92
C LEU A 20 -4.86 62.17 -11.90
N LEU A 21 -5.90 61.42 -11.55
CA LEU A 21 -7.28 61.91 -11.65
C LEU A 21 -8.13 61.32 -10.50
N LEU A 22 -8.28 62.15 -9.46
CA LEU A 22 -9.49 62.36 -8.65
C LEU A 22 -10.18 61.08 -8.09
N ALA A 23 -10.06 60.77 -6.79
CA ALA A 23 -10.58 61.58 -5.69
C ALA A 23 -11.92 62.24 -6.04
N MET A 24 -12.97 61.43 -6.24
CA MET A 24 -14.38 61.70 -5.89
C MET A 24 -15.18 60.45 -6.26
N GLY A 25 -15.55 59.66 -5.25
CA GLY A 25 -16.24 58.38 -5.42
C GLY A 25 -16.37 57.68 -4.07
N SER A 26 -17.10 58.33 -3.16
CA SER A 26 -17.56 57.74 -1.91
C SER A 26 -18.39 56.48 -2.18
N GLU A 27 -18.25 55.50 -1.28
CA GLU A 27 -19.30 54.54 -0.93
C GLU A 27 -19.85 53.67 -2.09
N ILE A 28 -19.06 52.70 -2.53
CA ILE A 28 -19.64 51.40 -2.88
C ILE A 28 -19.06 50.42 -1.86
N LEU A 29 -19.91 50.07 -0.88
CA LEU A 29 -19.78 48.84 -0.10
C LEU A 29 -19.56 47.70 -1.09
N THR A 30 -18.29 47.33 -1.29
CA THR A 30 -17.97 45.98 -1.72
C THR A 30 -18.40 45.08 -0.59
N ALA A 31 -19.65 44.64 -0.62
CA ALA A 31 -19.98 43.30 -0.20
C ALA A 31 -19.11 42.37 -1.05
N GLN A 32 -17.85 42.18 -0.62
CA GLN A 32 -17.09 41.01 -0.96
C GLN A 32 -17.98 39.86 -0.53
N LYS A 33 -18.61 39.25 -1.53
CA LYS A 33 -19.15 37.91 -1.42
C LYS A 33 -17.97 37.09 -0.92
N GLU A 34 -17.91 36.83 0.39
CA GLU A 34 -16.89 35.98 1.00
C GLU A 34 -16.89 34.70 0.17
N GLU A 35 -15.86 34.54 -0.66
CA GLU A 35 -15.60 33.30 -1.35
C GLU A 35 -15.47 32.26 -0.24
N ALA A 36 -16.22 31.16 -0.33
CA ALA A 36 -16.29 30.19 0.74
C ALA A 36 -14.89 29.58 0.92
N ALA A 37 -14.17 30.02 1.96
CA ALA A 37 -12.84 29.52 2.28
C ALA A 37 -12.85 27.99 2.39
N ASN A 38 -11.88 27.34 1.75
CA ASN A 38 -11.70 25.88 1.73
C ASN A 38 -11.27 25.34 3.10
N VAL A 39 -10.56 26.16 3.88
CA VAL A 39 -10.13 25.91 5.25
C VAL A 39 -10.53 27.06 6.14
N ARG A 40 -11.12 26.75 7.29
CA ARG A 40 -11.54 27.75 8.30
C ARG A 40 -10.92 27.44 9.65
N LEU A 41 -10.41 28.48 10.29
CA LEU A 41 -9.88 28.44 11.64
C LEU A 41 -10.84 29.16 12.58
N TRP A 42 -11.20 28.51 13.69
CA TRP A 42 -12.11 29.03 14.70
C TRP A 42 -11.46 29.06 16.07
N ASP A 43 -11.90 30.02 16.89
CA ASP A 43 -11.69 30.07 18.33
C ASP A 43 -13.03 29.89 19.02
N THR A 44 -13.17 28.82 19.81
CA THR A 44 -14.42 28.49 20.52
C THR A 44 -14.77 29.48 21.64
N GLN A 45 -13.91 30.49 21.90
CA GLN A 45 -14.01 31.52 22.94
C GLN A 45 -13.94 31.02 24.39
N SER A 46 -14.25 29.75 24.63
CA SER A 46 -14.03 29.04 25.88
C SER A 46 -13.60 27.60 25.62
N PRO A 47 -12.66 27.04 26.41
CA PRO A 47 -12.25 25.65 26.26
C PRO A 47 -13.40 24.66 26.45
N PHE A 48 -13.38 23.55 25.73
CA PHE A 48 -14.25 22.42 26.03
C PHE A 48 -13.85 21.81 27.38
N VAL A 49 -14.84 21.68 28.28
CA VAL A 49 -14.63 21.12 29.62
C VAL A 49 -14.97 19.62 29.66
N ASN A 50 -15.87 19.16 28.78
CA ASN A 50 -16.39 17.78 28.73
C ASN A 50 -16.35 17.24 27.28
N GLU A 51 -17.42 16.54 26.86
CA GLU A 51 -17.62 16.09 25.49
C GLU A 51 -17.67 17.30 24.53
N ILE A 52 -16.99 17.16 23.40
CA ILE A 52 -16.90 18.20 22.38
C ILE A 52 -18.17 18.10 21.52
N ASP A 53 -19.08 19.06 21.67
CA ASP A 53 -20.23 19.19 20.77
C ASP A 53 -19.90 20.15 19.62
N LEU A 54 -19.78 19.60 18.41
CA LEU A 54 -19.50 20.37 17.19
C LEU A 54 -20.76 20.95 16.53
N ARG A 55 -21.95 20.60 17.02
CA ARG A 55 -23.25 21.02 16.46
C ARG A 55 -23.64 22.40 16.97
N ASP A 56 -23.34 22.70 18.23
CA ASP A 56 -23.51 24.04 18.79
C ASP A 56 -22.25 24.88 18.59
N ARG A 57 -22.33 25.81 17.65
CA ARG A 57 -21.27 26.76 17.33
C ARG A 57 -21.60 28.17 17.83
N ALA A 58 -22.66 28.31 18.64
CA ALA A 58 -23.01 29.58 19.23
C ALA A 58 -21.84 30.10 20.07
N GLY A 59 -21.37 31.30 19.75
CA GLY A 59 -20.24 31.92 20.44
C GLY A 59 -18.86 31.59 19.88
N TRP A 60 -18.73 30.68 18.89
CA TRP A 60 -17.45 30.50 18.21
C TRP A 60 -17.15 31.71 17.34
N LYS A 61 -15.88 32.11 17.30
CA LYS A 61 -15.40 33.23 16.49
C LYS A 61 -14.50 32.71 15.38
N ILE A 62 -14.79 33.11 14.14
CA ILE A 62 -13.87 32.85 13.02
C ILE A 62 -12.59 33.66 13.23
N VAL A 63 -11.44 33.02 13.02
CA VAL A 63 -10.14 33.69 13.03
C VAL A 63 -9.90 34.29 11.65
N PRO A 64 -9.74 35.62 11.53
CA PRO A 64 -9.52 36.27 10.23
C PRO A 64 -8.29 35.70 9.52
N THR A 65 -8.38 35.56 8.20
CA THR A 65 -7.24 35.18 7.35
C THR A 65 -6.21 36.31 7.26
N ASP A 66 -6.67 37.56 7.29
CA ASP A 66 -5.84 38.75 7.46
C ASP A 66 -5.84 39.21 8.92
N LEU A 67 -4.72 39.01 9.61
CA LEU A 67 -4.57 39.41 11.02
C LEU A 67 -4.49 40.93 11.20
N LEU A 68 -4.23 41.72 10.14
CA LEU A 68 -4.29 43.19 10.21
C LEU A 68 -5.70 43.69 10.52
N MET A 69 -6.72 42.90 10.20
CA MET A 69 -8.12 43.20 10.53
C MET A 69 -8.40 43.20 12.04
N LEU A 70 -7.44 42.77 12.86
CA LEU A 70 -7.52 42.84 14.32
C LEU A 70 -6.99 44.17 14.88
N GLU A 71 -6.36 45.01 14.05
CA GLU A 71 -5.89 46.32 14.48
C GLU A 71 -7.02 47.33 14.59
N ALA A 72 -6.79 48.36 15.43
CA ALA A 72 -7.72 49.47 15.55
C ALA A 72 -7.82 50.30 14.24
N ASP A 73 -6.73 50.34 13.47
CA ASP A 73 -6.67 50.94 12.14
C ASP A 73 -5.92 49.99 11.18
N PRO A 74 -6.64 49.06 10.52
CA PRO A 74 -6.04 48.10 9.59
C PRO A 74 -5.33 48.76 8.41
N ALA A 75 -5.79 49.93 7.95
CA ALA A 75 -5.18 50.63 6.82
C ALA A 75 -3.82 51.22 7.19
N ALA A 76 -3.70 51.81 8.38
CA ALA A 76 -2.42 52.25 8.91
C ALA A 76 -1.46 51.06 9.12
N ALA A 77 -1.96 49.95 9.68
CA ALA A 77 -1.16 48.74 9.91
C ALA A 77 -0.63 48.13 8.61
N ALA A 78 -1.46 48.05 7.56
CA ALA A 78 -1.06 47.56 6.24
C ALA A 78 -0.02 48.47 5.53
N SER A 79 0.08 49.74 5.94
CA SER A 79 1.03 50.69 5.36
C SER A 79 2.47 50.54 5.86
N ASP A 80 2.68 49.82 6.98
CA ASP A 80 4.01 49.49 7.50
C ASP A 80 4.49 48.15 6.93
N PRO A 81 5.44 48.13 5.98
CA PRO A 81 5.92 46.90 5.34
C PRO A 81 6.70 45.97 6.29
N SER A 82 7.02 46.42 7.51
CA SER A 82 7.65 45.61 8.55
C SER A 82 6.66 45.04 9.56
N TYR A 83 5.39 45.43 9.49
CA TYR A 83 4.33 45.04 10.41
C TYR A 83 3.42 43.98 9.79
N TRP A 84 3.25 42.86 10.50
CA TRP A 84 2.52 41.68 10.01
C TRP A 84 1.22 41.41 10.79
N GLY A 85 0.71 42.42 11.51
CA GLY A 85 -0.47 42.31 12.38
C GLY A 85 -0.16 41.78 13.78
N ARG A 86 -1.16 41.83 14.68
CA ARG A 86 -1.09 41.24 16.02
C ARG A 86 -1.07 39.71 15.97
N GLU A 87 -0.35 39.12 16.94
CA GLU A 87 -0.52 37.70 17.25
C GLU A 87 -1.95 37.43 17.75
N TYR A 88 -2.60 36.41 17.18
CA TYR A 88 -3.91 35.97 17.65
C TYR A 88 -3.76 35.13 18.93
N SER A 89 -4.40 35.57 20.01
CA SER A 89 -4.48 34.82 21.26
C SER A 89 -5.83 34.12 21.38
N PHE A 90 -5.84 32.79 21.26
CA PHE A 90 -7.04 31.98 21.45
C PHE A 90 -7.56 32.10 22.88
N LYS A 91 -8.87 32.34 23.02
CA LYS A 91 -9.54 32.35 24.32
C LYS A 91 -10.08 30.96 24.70
N GLY A 92 -10.51 30.20 23.71
CA GLY A 92 -10.94 28.82 23.84
C GLY A 92 -10.01 27.84 23.15
N ASP A 93 -10.58 26.78 22.60
CA ASP A 93 -9.88 25.80 21.80
C ASP A 93 -9.80 26.27 20.34
N ALA A 94 -8.69 25.95 19.69
CA ALA A 94 -8.58 26.15 18.25
C ALA A 94 -9.32 25.02 17.51
N VAL A 95 -10.05 25.36 16.46
CA VAL A 95 -10.71 24.37 15.58
C VAL A 95 -10.37 24.68 14.13
N VAL A 96 -9.84 23.70 13.40
CA VAL A 96 -9.63 23.78 11.95
C VAL A 96 -10.66 22.93 11.24
N GLU A 97 -11.26 23.45 10.18
CA GLU A 97 -12.32 22.79 9.44
C GLU A 97 -12.09 22.92 7.92
N ASN A 98 -12.36 21.85 7.18
CA ASN A 98 -12.47 21.87 5.72
C ASN A 98 -13.65 20.99 5.26
N GLU A 99 -13.72 20.67 3.97
CA GLU A 99 -14.80 19.84 3.39
C GLU A 99 -14.87 18.42 3.99
N HIS A 100 -13.73 17.87 4.43
CA HIS A 100 -13.61 16.48 4.85
C HIS A 100 -13.62 16.28 6.36
N LEU A 101 -13.00 17.20 7.11
CA LEU A 101 -12.72 17.00 8.53
C LEU A 101 -12.95 18.26 9.37
N THR A 102 -13.18 18.03 10.67
CA THR A 102 -13.12 19.05 11.71
C THR A 102 -12.13 18.61 12.78
N VAL A 103 -11.10 19.41 13.03
CA VAL A 103 -10.00 19.11 13.95
C VAL A 103 -10.00 20.08 15.12
N VAL A 104 -10.12 19.54 16.32
CA VAL A 104 -10.20 20.31 17.56
C VAL A 104 -8.93 20.14 18.37
N PHE A 105 -8.28 21.25 18.69
CA PHE A 105 -7.13 21.30 19.57
C PHE A 105 -7.61 21.47 21.02
N ALA A 106 -8.07 20.36 21.62
CA ALA A 106 -8.71 20.33 22.93
C ALA A 106 -7.70 20.60 24.06
N SER A 107 -7.71 21.84 24.55
CA SER A 107 -6.66 22.36 25.43
C SER A 107 -6.62 21.70 26.78
N GLN A 108 -7.77 21.35 27.37
CA GLN A 108 -7.85 20.76 28.70
C GLN A 108 -7.35 19.31 28.76
N THR A 109 -7.33 18.60 27.63
CA THR A 109 -6.97 17.18 27.58
C THR A 109 -5.65 16.90 26.86
N ALA A 110 -4.98 17.93 26.33
CA ALA A 110 -3.80 17.80 25.47
C ALA A 110 -4.00 16.88 24.26
N ARG A 111 -5.19 16.93 23.65
CA ARG A 111 -5.58 16.07 22.53
C ARG A 111 -5.88 16.90 21.30
N VAL A 112 -5.43 16.43 20.14
CA VAL A 112 -5.90 16.91 18.84
C VAL A 112 -6.91 15.90 18.32
N VAL A 113 -8.18 16.24 18.34
CA VAL A 113 -9.29 15.32 18.04
C VAL A 113 -9.81 15.58 16.64
N VAL A 114 -9.93 14.53 15.83
CA VAL A 114 -10.39 14.60 14.45
C VAL A 114 -11.78 13.99 14.34
N TYR A 115 -12.69 14.76 13.77
CA TYR A 115 -14.08 14.38 13.54
C TYR A 115 -14.40 14.33 12.05
N SER A 116 -15.31 13.43 11.69
CA SER A 116 -15.88 13.36 10.34
C SER A 116 -16.72 14.60 10.08
N LYS A 117 -16.61 15.15 8.86
CA LYS A 117 -17.52 16.21 8.45
C LYS A 117 -18.91 15.67 8.09
N ALA A 118 -18.98 14.42 7.62
CA ALA A 118 -20.23 13.75 7.27
C ALA A 118 -21.06 13.38 8.51
N ASP A 119 -20.39 13.10 9.64
CA ASP A 119 -21.04 12.89 10.94
C ASP A 119 -20.25 13.63 12.05
N PRO A 120 -20.62 14.89 12.36
CA PRO A 120 -19.92 15.71 13.34
C PRO A 120 -19.92 15.14 14.77
N GLY A 121 -20.77 14.14 15.09
CA GLY A 121 -20.73 13.45 16.38
C GLY A 121 -19.73 12.30 16.43
N LYS A 122 -19.21 11.87 15.27
CA LYS A 122 -18.34 10.72 15.14
C LYS A 122 -16.88 11.13 15.18
N LYS A 123 -16.24 10.87 16.32
CA LYS A 123 -14.78 10.96 16.48
C LYS A 123 -14.10 9.88 15.65
N LEU A 124 -13.18 10.27 14.77
CA LEU A 124 -12.44 9.36 13.89
C LEU A 124 -11.11 8.93 14.52
N MET A 125 -10.37 9.88 15.09
CA MET A 125 -9.09 9.63 15.75
C MET A 125 -8.70 10.76 16.68
N GLU A 126 -7.69 10.52 17.52
CA GLU A 126 -7.01 11.55 18.30
C GLU A 126 -5.51 11.43 18.13
N VAL A 127 -4.81 12.56 18.20
CA VAL A 127 -3.35 12.62 18.23
C VAL A 127 -2.91 13.20 19.57
N VAL A 128 -1.97 12.50 20.22
CA VAL A 128 -1.31 12.97 21.45
C VAL A 128 0.21 12.81 21.33
N PRO A 129 1.02 13.68 21.94
CA PRO A 129 2.45 13.43 22.07
C PRO A 129 2.72 12.13 22.83
N LEU A 130 3.60 11.29 22.28
CA LEU A 130 3.82 9.93 22.78
C LEU A 130 4.21 9.90 24.27
N GLN A 131 5.01 10.86 24.74
CA GLN A 131 5.45 10.93 26.15
C GLN A 131 4.34 11.38 27.11
N LEU A 132 3.24 11.93 26.59
CA LEU A 132 2.10 12.42 27.36
C LEU A 132 0.94 11.41 27.37
N LYS A 133 1.05 10.30 26.63
CA LYS A 133 0.03 9.25 26.58
C LYS A 133 -0.30 8.74 27.99
N GLY A 134 -1.58 8.77 28.35
CA GLY A 134 -2.09 8.35 29.66
C GLY A 134 -1.76 9.30 30.83
N ARG A 135 -1.20 10.49 30.56
CA ARG A 135 -0.89 11.50 31.57
C ARG A 135 -1.87 12.67 31.50
N GLN A 136 -2.09 13.34 32.62
CA GLN A 136 -2.80 14.61 32.63
C GLN A 136 -1.88 15.70 32.05
N ALA A 137 -2.29 16.27 30.93
CA ALA A 137 -1.56 17.32 30.22
C ALA A 137 -2.56 18.29 29.59
N ARG A 138 -2.06 19.48 29.22
CA ARG A 138 -2.84 20.51 28.52
C ARG A 138 -2.10 21.04 27.30
N ILE A 139 -2.84 21.58 26.34
CA ILE A 139 -2.28 22.51 25.35
C ILE A 139 -2.09 23.85 26.06
N THR A 140 -0.86 24.31 26.10
CA THR A 140 -0.44 25.57 26.75
C THR A 140 -0.37 26.74 25.77
N GLY A 141 -0.47 26.48 24.48
CA GLY A 141 -0.51 27.52 23.45
C GLY A 141 -0.71 26.93 22.07
N SER A 142 -1.38 27.71 21.22
CA SER A 142 -1.56 27.47 19.79
C SER A 142 -1.17 28.74 19.07
N ARG A 143 -0.12 28.67 18.25
CA ARG A 143 0.39 29.80 17.46
C ARG A 143 0.08 29.58 16.00
N ILE A 144 -0.56 30.57 15.38
CA ILE A 144 -0.87 30.54 13.94
C ILE A 144 0.42 30.77 13.18
N LEU A 145 0.78 29.81 12.32
CA LEU A 145 1.88 29.94 11.36
C LEU A 145 1.36 30.37 9.98
N GLN A 146 0.16 29.93 9.63
CA GLN A 146 -0.49 30.22 8.36
C GLN A 146 -2.02 30.15 8.52
N ASN A 147 -2.75 31.08 7.88
CA ASN A 147 -4.21 31.08 7.77
C ASN A 147 -4.63 31.84 6.51
N THR A 148 -4.62 31.20 5.35
CA THR A 148 -4.89 31.87 4.06
C THR A 148 -6.33 31.69 3.58
N GLY A 149 -7.12 30.85 4.25
CA GLY A 149 -8.43 30.40 3.76
C GLY A 149 -8.36 29.17 2.85
N ASP A 150 -7.20 28.88 2.26
CA ASP A 150 -6.92 27.63 1.53
C ASP A 150 -6.05 26.67 2.34
N GLU A 151 -5.24 27.21 3.24
CA GLU A 151 -4.33 26.47 4.10
C GLU A 151 -4.35 27.08 5.50
N ALA A 152 -4.19 26.20 6.50
CA ALA A 152 -3.99 26.61 7.89
C ALA A 152 -2.86 25.80 8.50
N ALA A 153 -2.00 26.44 9.28
CA ALA A 153 -0.94 25.77 10.02
C ALA A 153 -0.83 26.34 11.44
N LEU A 154 -0.80 25.45 12.43
CA LEU A 154 -0.72 25.78 13.85
C LEU A 154 0.48 25.09 14.49
N GLU A 155 1.33 25.86 15.19
CA GLU A 155 2.26 25.30 16.15
C GLU A 155 1.57 25.15 17.50
N VAL A 156 1.51 23.92 18.01
CA VAL A 156 0.78 23.57 19.22
C VAL A 156 1.75 23.12 20.30
N SER A 157 1.67 23.73 21.48
CA SER A 157 2.54 23.45 22.62
C SER A 157 1.82 22.68 23.72
N PHE A 158 2.34 21.53 24.10
CA PHE A 158 1.80 20.63 25.12
C PHE A 158 2.66 20.65 26.38
N SER A 159 2.04 20.54 27.55
CA SER A 159 2.77 20.40 28.82
C SER A 159 1.94 19.70 29.91
N THR A 160 2.61 19.02 30.84
CA THR A 160 2.00 18.47 32.06
C THR A 160 1.90 19.49 33.21
N GLY A 161 2.36 20.74 33.02
CA GLY A 161 2.31 21.79 34.04
C GLY A 161 3.20 22.99 33.72
N GLU A 162 3.17 24.04 34.53
CA GLU A 162 3.87 25.30 34.22
C GLU A 162 5.40 25.21 34.22
N ARG A 163 5.97 24.29 35.02
CA ARG A 163 7.42 24.08 35.12
C ARG A 163 7.92 22.89 34.30
N ALA A 164 7.03 22.18 33.61
CA ALA A 164 7.40 21.04 32.80
C ALA A 164 7.91 21.47 31.42
N GLU A 165 8.77 20.64 30.82
CA GLU A 165 9.27 20.85 29.48
C GLU A 165 8.10 20.94 28.49
N LYS A 166 8.11 21.97 27.63
CA LYS A 166 7.11 22.14 26.59
C LYS A 166 7.49 21.27 25.39
N LEU A 167 6.54 20.45 24.96
CA LEU A 167 6.63 19.71 23.70
C LEU A 167 5.85 20.48 22.64
N SER A 168 6.33 20.57 21.41
CA SER A 168 5.56 21.19 20.32
C SER A 168 5.48 20.33 19.07
N ALA A 169 4.43 20.53 18.29
CA ALA A 169 4.28 19.99 16.95
C ALA A 169 3.55 21.01 16.08
N VAL A 170 3.91 21.04 14.80
CA VAL A 170 3.20 21.82 13.79
C VAL A 170 2.17 20.93 13.13
N PHE A 171 0.94 21.41 13.02
CA PHE A 171 -0.16 20.77 12.31
C PHE A 171 -0.56 21.64 11.13
N SER A 172 -0.53 21.10 9.92
CA SER A 172 -0.91 21.81 8.70
C SER A 172 -2.06 21.13 7.98
N PHE A 173 -2.93 21.95 7.39
CA PHE A 173 -4.18 21.57 6.75
C PHE A 173 -4.32 22.29 5.42
N SER A 174 -4.92 21.61 4.45
CA SER A 174 -5.32 22.19 3.16
C SER A 174 -6.79 21.89 2.89
N ALA A 175 -7.26 22.16 1.67
CA ALA A 175 -8.60 21.78 1.23
C ALA A 175 -8.84 20.25 1.25
N ASP A 176 -7.79 19.43 1.30
CA ASP A 176 -7.91 17.98 1.31
C ASP A 176 -8.08 17.35 2.71
N GLN A 177 -8.31 16.05 2.73
CA GLN A 177 -8.46 15.26 3.96
C GLN A 177 -7.14 14.92 4.67
N ILE A 178 -6.01 15.55 4.31
CA ILE A 178 -4.68 15.21 4.84
C ILE A 178 -4.31 16.16 5.98
N ILE A 179 -3.81 15.58 7.06
CA ILE A 179 -3.21 16.30 8.19
C ILE A 179 -1.71 16.06 8.15
N ASP A 180 -0.91 17.10 7.93
CA ASP A 180 0.55 17.07 8.11
C ASP A 180 0.88 17.37 9.57
N ILE A 181 1.63 16.48 10.21
CA ILE A 181 2.10 16.63 11.56
C ILE A 181 3.62 16.60 11.54
N THR A 182 4.23 17.70 11.97
CA THR A 182 5.69 17.84 12.10
C THR A 182 6.05 18.01 13.58
N PRO A 183 6.43 16.92 14.28
CA PRO A 183 6.82 17.00 15.69
C PRO A 183 8.16 17.71 15.87
N ALA A 184 8.28 18.54 16.91
CA ALA A 184 9.56 19.15 17.28
C ALA A 184 10.57 18.10 17.74
N ARG A 185 11.88 18.40 17.63
CA ARG A 185 12.97 17.46 17.93
C ARG A 185 12.95 16.90 19.35
N ASN A 186 12.43 17.64 20.33
CA ASN A 186 12.33 17.19 21.72
C ASN A 186 11.07 16.31 21.98
N MET A 187 10.16 16.20 21.01
CA MET A 187 9.07 15.24 21.05
C MET A 187 9.58 13.84 20.63
N LYS A 188 9.35 12.81 21.44
CA LYS A 188 9.78 11.43 21.15
C LYS A 188 8.97 10.78 20.02
N GLY A 189 7.77 11.28 19.75
CA GLY A 189 6.84 10.69 18.80
C GLY A 189 5.41 11.15 19.04
N ILE A 190 4.50 10.58 18.28
CA ILE A 190 3.06 10.75 18.45
C ILE A 190 2.38 9.41 18.69
N SER A 191 1.22 9.43 19.34
CA SER A 191 0.30 8.31 19.43
C SER A 191 -1.00 8.71 18.75
N ILE A 192 -1.46 7.87 17.83
CA ILE A 192 -2.70 8.04 17.09
C ILE A 192 -3.71 7.07 17.69
N LEU A 193 -4.65 7.60 18.46
CA LEU A 193 -5.68 6.84 19.15
C LEU A 193 -6.87 6.66 18.20
N SER A 194 -7.22 5.41 17.87
CA SER A 194 -8.33 5.09 16.97
C SER A 194 -8.73 3.62 17.16
N PRO A 195 -10.03 3.26 17.09
CA PRO A 195 -10.48 1.88 17.24
C PRO A 195 -10.18 1.06 15.97
N ILE A 196 -8.95 0.55 15.85
CA ILE A 196 -8.50 -0.19 14.67
C ILE A 196 -8.82 -1.68 14.86
N ALA A 197 -9.69 -2.21 14.01
CA ALA A 197 -10.03 -3.65 13.98
C ALA A 197 -8.88 -4.47 13.40
N TYR A 198 -8.28 -3.99 12.30
CA TYR A 198 -7.16 -4.64 11.64
C TYR A 198 -6.12 -3.61 11.20
N ALA A 199 -4.85 -3.94 11.37
CA ALA A 199 -3.74 -3.13 10.92
C ALA A 199 -3.08 -3.79 9.71
N VAL A 200 -3.02 -3.07 8.59
CA VAL A 200 -2.49 -3.55 7.31
C VAL A 200 -1.19 -2.82 7.02
N VAL A 201 -0.15 -3.60 6.69
CA VAL A 201 1.14 -3.14 6.18
C VAL A 201 1.26 -3.65 4.74
N PRO A 202 0.86 -2.83 3.75
CA PRO A 202 0.82 -3.24 2.36
C PRO A 202 2.17 -3.64 1.76
N SER A 203 2.10 -4.50 0.74
CA SER A 203 3.20 -4.82 -0.16
C SER A 203 2.71 -4.85 -1.61
N PHE A 204 3.34 -4.06 -2.48
CA PHE A 204 2.94 -3.98 -3.89
C PHE A 204 3.64 -5.02 -4.79
N ILE A 205 4.60 -5.76 -4.23
CA ILE A 205 5.32 -6.84 -4.93
C ILE A 205 4.90 -8.22 -4.39
N THR A 206 4.50 -8.27 -3.13
CA THR A 206 4.19 -9.52 -2.41
C THR A 206 2.82 -9.40 -1.77
N ASP A 207 2.62 -9.98 -0.59
CA ASP A 207 1.37 -9.90 0.15
C ASP A 207 1.45 -8.90 1.28
N ASP A 208 0.31 -8.28 1.57
CA ASP A 208 0.14 -7.43 2.73
C ASP A 208 0.37 -8.22 4.03
N LEU A 209 0.91 -7.57 5.06
CA LEU A 209 0.77 -8.12 6.42
C LEU A 209 -0.52 -7.57 7.01
N VAL A 210 -1.35 -8.46 7.57
CA VAL A 210 -2.57 -8.07 8.25
C VAL A 210 -2.52 -8.55 9.68
N PHE A 211 -2.44 -7.60 10.60
CA PHE A 211 -2.42 -7.84 12.03
C PHE A 211 -3.84 -7.79 12.58
N ASP A 212 -4.26 -8.90 13.16
CA ASP A 212 -5.48 -9.04 13.93
C ASP A 212 -5.08 -9.06 15.42
N PRO A 213 -5.55 -8.11 16.25
CA PRO A 213 -5.22 -8.05 17.68
C PRO A 213 -5.66 -9.31 18.44
N ALA A 214 -6.67 -10.05 17.95
CA ALA A 214 -7.14 -11.30 18.57
C ALA A 214 -6.12 -12.45 18.44
N LYS A 215 -5.25 -12.43 17.42
CA LYS A 215 -4.16 -13.41 17.24
C LYS A 215 -3.00 -13.22 18.21
N PHE A 216 -2.98 -12.12 18.97
CA PHE A 216 -1.91 -11.79 19.90
C PHE A 216 -2.43 -11.53 21.33
N PRO A 217 -3.23 -12.45 21.92
CA PRO A 217 -4.02 -12.18 23.13
C PRO A 217 -3.20 -11.74 24.35
N SER A 218 -1.93 -12.18 24.43
CA SER A 218 -1.02 -11.85 25.53
C SER A 218 -0.17 -10.60 25.30
N ALA A 219 -0.12 -10.07 24.08
CA ALA A 219 0.71 -8.91 23.75
C ALA A 219 -0.12 -7.62 23.90
N SER A 220 0.35 -6.68 24.71
CA SER A 220 -0.23 -5.32 24.79
C SER A 220 0.32 -4.37 23.72
N VAL A 221 1.51 -4.68 23.20
CA VAL A 221 2.19 -3.90 22.16
C VAL A 221 2.77 -4.86 21.14
N LEU A 222 2.56 -4.57 19.86
CA LEU A 222 3.14 -5.30 18.74
C LEU A 222 4.13 -4.39 18.02
N HIS A 223 5.35 -4.87 17.85
CA HIS A 223 6.40 -4.22 17.06
C HIS A 223 6.30 -4.65 15.60
N VAL A 224 5.94 -3.72 14.72
CA VAL A 224 5.70 -4.04 13.30
C VAL A 224 6.76 -3.40 12.41
N PRO A 225 7.17 -4.04 11.30
CA PRO A 225 8.04 -3.39 10.31
C PRO A 225 7.36 -2.13 9.78
N PRO A 226 7.97 -0.94 9.89
CA PRO A 226 7.41 0.28 9.33
C PRO A 226 7.48 0.18 7.81
N ALA A 227 6.32 0.03 7.16
CA ALA A 227 6.21 0.19 5.71
C ALA A 227 5.21 1.28 5.37
N ASN A 228 5.43 1.94 4.23
CA ASN A 228 4.58 2.99 3.70
C ASN A 228 3.75 2.45 2.54
N PRO A 229 2.44 2.78 2.44
CA PRO A 229 1.64 3.38 3.51
C PRO A 229 1.40 2.39 4.66
N PHE A 230 0.90 2.86 5.80
CA PHE A 230 0.20 2.01 6.77
C PHE A 230 -1.30 2.27 6.68
N VAL A 231 -2.10 1.21 6.83
CA VAL A 231 -3.56 1.30 6.75
C VAL A 231 -4.21 0.65 7.98
N GLY A 232 -5.00 1.41 8.74
CA GLY A 232 -5.84 0.89 9.82
C GLY A 232 -7.29 0.75 9.35
N LEU A 233 -7.82 -0.48 9.36
CA LEU A 233 -9.24 -0.75 9.11
C LEU A 233 -10.00 -0.47 10.41
N LEU A 234 -10.76 0.64 10.45
CA LEU A 234 -11.39 1.11 11.70
C LEU A 234 -12.71 0.40 11.95
N GLN A 235 -13.01 0.13 13.22
CA GLN A 235 -14.23 -0.54 13.66
C GLN A 235 -15.49 0.04 12.99
N GLY A 236 -16.39 -0.86 12.58
CA GLY A 236 -17.65 -0.50 11.93
C GLY A 236 -17.57 -0.35 10.42
N GLU A 237 -16.48 -0.79 9.76
CA GLU A 237 -16.41 -1.02 8.30
C GLU A 237 -16.50 0.22 7.40
N ASN A 238 -16.65 1.41 7.99
CA ASN A 238 -16.97 2.63 7.25
C ASN A 238 -15.78 3.58 7.06
N ASN A 239 -14.66 3.30 7.72
CA ASN A 239 -13.49 4.18 7.69
C ASN A 239 -12.18 3.39 7.55
N MET A 240 -11.22 3.97 6.84
CA MET A 240 -9.83 3.50 6.79
C MET A 240 -8.89 4.64 7.18
N LEU A 241 -8.09 4.44 8.24
CA LEU A 241 -6.97 5.32 8.57
C LEU A 241 -5.81 5.04 7.62
N VAL A 242 -5.27 6.07 6.98
CA VAL A 242 -4.07 5.99 6.15
C VAL A 242 -2.99 6.84 6.79
N MET A 243 -1.82 6.24 7.00
CA MET A 243 -0.63 6.92 7.49
C MET A 243 0.48 6.81 6.47
N THR A 244 1.18 7.92 6.22
CA THR A 244 2.35 7.96 5.34
C THR A 244 3.43 8.86 5.94
N TRP A 245 4.69 8.56 5.68
CA TRP A 245 5.82 9.36 6.16
C TRP A 245 7.03 9.17 5.23
N PRO A 246 7.95 10.15 5.16
CA PRO A 246 9.19 9.97 4.43
C PRO A 246 10.07 8.91 5.10
N GLU A 247 10.79 8.11 4.29
CA GLU A 247 11.71 7.09 4.79
C GLU A 247 12.69 7.65 5.82
N GLY A 248 12.89 6.96 6.94
CA GLY A 248 13.65 7.48 8.06
C GLY A 248 13.94 6.41 9.13
N LYS A 249 14.18 6.86 10.36
CA LYS A 249 14.49 5.97 11.51
C LYS A 249 13.29 5.75 12.43
N GLN A 250 12.10 6.15 11.98
CA GLN A 250 10.88 6.03 12.77
C GLN A 250 10.55 4.56 12.98
N LYS A 251 10.01 4.24 14.15
CA LYS A 251 9.50 2.92 14.48
C LYS A 251 8.01 3.03 14.74
N MET A 252 7.30 1.98 14.38
CA MET A 252 5.85 1.88 14.56
C MET A 252 5.52 0.74 15.50
N ARG A 253 4.57 0.98 16.41
CA ARG A 253 4.06 0.00 17.35
C ARG A 253 2.54 0.05 17.37
N LEU A 254 1.90 -1.09 17.33
CA LEU A 254 0.45 -1.21 17.51
C LEU A 254 0.17 -1.51 18.97
N VAL A 255 -0.66 -0.71 19.62
CA VAL A 255 -1.03 -0.91 21.03
C VAL A 255 -2.40 -1.56 21.07
N ALA A 256 -2.43 -2.79 21.56
CA ALA A 256 -3.64 -3.59 21.66
C ALA A 256 -4.42 -3.18 22.91
N GLY A 257 -5.72 -2.98 22.73
CA GLY A 257 -6.62 -2.68 23.82
C GLY A 257 -6.91 -3.86 24.73
N LYS A 258 -7.67 -3.58 25.78
CA LYS A 258 -8.25 -4.63 26.63
C LYS A 258 -9.38 -5.32 25.89
N THR A 259 -9.59 -6.61 26.17
CA THR A 259 -10.72 -7.36 25.60
C THR A 259 -12.01 -6.84 26.22
N GLU A 260 -12.81 -6.10 25.46
CA GLU A 260 -14.22 -5.85 25.76
C GLU A 260 -15.10 -6.81 24.94
N GLN A 261 -16.33 -7.04 25.41
CA GLN A 261 -17.14 -8.27 25.31
C GLN A 261 -17.36 -8.93 23.93
N GLN A 262 -16.83 -8.44 22.80
CA GLN A 262 -16.98 -9.12 21.49
C GLN A 262 -15.76 -9.10 20.56
N GLN A 263 -14.88 -8.08 20.59
CA GLN A 263 -13.70 -8.04 19.73
C GLN A 263 -12.59 -7.18 20.35
N ARG A 264 -11.37 -7.72 20.39
CA ARG A 264 -10.19 -6.94 20.77
C ARG A 264 -9.83 -6.01 19.62
N LEU A 265 -9.47 -4.76 19.91
CA LEU A 265 -9.04 -3.78 18.93
C LEU A 265 -7.60 -3.34 19.21
N PHE A 266 -6.92 -2.77 18.22
CA PHE A 266 -5.82 -1.87 18.52
C PHE A 266 -6.42 -0.51 18.92
N GLU A 267 -6.01 0.01 20.07
CA GLU A 267 -6.46 1.31 20.58
C GLU A 267 -5.61 2.45 19.99
N SER A 268 -4.38 2.15 19.57
CA SER A 268 -3.51 3.17 19.00
C SER A 268 -2.37 2.65 18.14
N VAL A 269 -1.83 3.57 17.34
CA VAL A 269 -0.52 3.44 16.68
C VAL A 269 0.45 4.42 17.33
N ASP A 270 1.53 3.90 17.91
CA ASP A 270 2.61 4.71 18.47
C ASP A 270 3.73 4.82 17.43
N PHE A 271 4.10 6.05 17.09
CA PHE A 271 5.04 6.34 16.01
C PHE A 271 6.19 7.23 16.53
N ASP A 272 7.43 6.76 16.43
CA ASP A 272 8.60 7.49 16.90
C ASP A 272 8.93 8.68 16.00
N ASN A 273 9.40 9.76 16.59
CA ASN A 273 9.87 10.93 15.88
C ASN A 273 11.33 10.75 15.44
N ASP A 274 11.63 11.07 14.18
CA ASP A 274 13.00 11.20 13.67
C ASP A 274 13.31 12.60 13.10
N GLY A 275 12.41 13.57 13.36
CA GLY A 275 12.48 14.95 12.88
C GLY A 275 11.81 15.18 11.52
N LYS A 276 11.08 14.18 10.99
CA LYS A 276 10.30 14.30 9.76
C LYS A 276 8.80 14.32 10.03
N SER A 277 8.06 14.84 9.06
CA SER A 277 6.60 14.88 9.06
C SER A 277 5.99 13.47 8.98
N VAL A 278 4.82 13.32 9.57
CA VAL A 278 3.91 12.19 9.38
C VAL A 278 2.58 12.74 8.91
N TYR A 279 2.00 12.08 7.92
CA TYR A 279 0.76 12.51 7.27
C TYR A 279 -0.34 11.50 7.57
N LEU A 280 -1.51 12.01 7.97
CA LEU A 280 -2.68 11.21 8.30
C LEU A 280 -3.84 11.57 7.39
N ALA A 281 -4.62 10.57 6.97
CA ALA A 281 -5.91 10.77 6.33
C ALA A 281 -6.89 9.70 6.81
N VAL A 282 -8.18 10.01 6.87
CA VAL A 282 -9.23 9.01 7.10
C VAL A 282 -10.11 8.96 5.86
N LEU A 283 -10.15 7.80 5.19
CA LEU A 283 -11.03 7.56 4.05
C LEU A 283 -12.39 7.10 4.58
N GLU A 284 -13.48 7.66 4.07
CA GLU A 284 -14.83 7.36 4.56
C GLU A 284 -15.73 6.92 3.40
N ALA A 285 -16.34 5.73 3.53
CA ALA A 285 -17.49 5.30 2.75
C ALA A 285 -18.19 4.13 3.48
N PRO A 286 -19.52 4.00 3.42
CA PRO A 286 -20.20 2.84 3.99
C PRO A 286 -19.64 1.52 3.43
N GLY A 287 -19.16 0.62 4.28
CA GLY A 287 -18.57 -0.65 3.85
C GLY A 287 -17.29 -0.52 3.02
N ILE A 288 -16.51 0.55 3.20
CA ILE A 288 -15.23 0.79 2.51
C ILE A 288 -14.20 -0.33 2.73
N TRP A 289 -14.37 -1.10 3.78
CA TRP A 289 -13.71 -2.39 4.00
C TRP A 289 -14.73 -3.35 4.63
N HIS A 290 -14.47 -4.66 4.55
CA HIS A 290 -15.38 -5.66 5.09
C HIS A 290 -14.67 -6.90 5.62
N ARG A 291 -15.24 -7.51 6.67
CA ARG A 291 -14.80 -8.81 7.17
C ARG A 291 -15.83 -9.88 6.85
N GLU A 292 -15.45 -10.81 5.97
CA GLU A 292 -16.25 -11.97 5.61
C GLU A 292 -15.76 -13.21 6.37
N GLU A 293 -16.64 -13.83 7.17
CA GLU A 293 -16.33 -15.11 7.83
C GLU A 293 -16.43 -16.26 6.83
N LEU A 294 -15.33 -17.00 6.63
CA LEU A 294 -15.30 -18.09 5.66
C LEU A 294 -15.85 -19.37 6.28
N LYS A 295 -17.05 -19.76 5.82
CA LYS A 295 -17.78 -20.91 6.36
C LYS A 295 -17.50 -22.18 5.55
N PRO A 296 -17.54 -23.37 6.17
CA PRO A 296 -17.43 -24.64 5.44
C PRO A 296 -18.43 -24.79 4.29
N SER A 297 -19.57 -24.09 4.35
CA SER A 297 -20.58 -24.06 3.28
C SER A 297 -20.10 -23.43 1.97
N TYR A 298 -18.95 -22.75 1.95
CA TYR A 298 -18.38 -22.09 0.77
C TYR A 298 -17.61 -23.08 -0.11
N LEU A 299 -17.33 -24.27 0.41
CA LEU A 299 -16.54 -25.28 -0.27
C LEU A 299 -17.24 -25.80 -1.54
N GLU A 300 -16.54 -25.64 -2.67
CA GLU A 300 -16.91 -26.05 -4.02
C GLU A 300 -18.25 -25.44 -4.50
N LYS A 301 -18.57 -24.22 -4.05
CA LYS A 301 -19.81 -23.52 -4.38
C LYS A 301 -19.57 -22.05 -4.69
N ASP A 302 -20.36 -21.52 -5.61
CA ASP A 302 -20.46 -20.08 -5.83
C ASP A 302 -21.40 -19.52 -4.75
N VAL A 303 -20.88 -18.70 -3.84
CA VAL A 303 -21.62 -18.09 -2.72
C VAL A 303 -21.66 -16.59 -2.93
N ALA A 304 -22.87 -16.04 -3.05
CA ALA A 304 -23.08 -14.59 -2.96
C ALA A 304 -23.02 -14.16 -1.49
N VAL A 305 -22.25 -13.12 -1.20
CA VAL A 305 -22.20 -12.50 0.14
C VAL A 305 -23.00 -11.21 0.15
N ASP A 306 -23.39 -10.77 1.34
CA ASP A 306 -24.25 -9.59 1.51
C ASP A 306 -23.50 -8.27 1.25
N TRP A 307 -22.17 -8.26 1.40
CA TRP A 307 -21.36 -7.08 1.14
C TRP A 307 -21.36 -6.70 -0.34
N LYS A 308 -21.54 -5.40 -0.59
CA LYS A 308 -21.51 -4.78 -1.92
C LYS A 308 -20.38 -3.76 -1.97
N ARG A 309 -19.63 -3.75 -3.07
CA ARG A 309 -18.57 -2.76 -3.29
C ARG A 309 -19.18 -1.34 -3.29
N PRO A 310 -18.68 -0.40 -2.46
CA PRO A 310 -19.24 0.95 -2.41
C PRO A 310 -18.98 1.77 -3.69
N PHE A 311 -17.91 1.43 -4.40
CA PHE A 311 -17.50 2.05 -5.67
C PHE A 311 -16.55 1.11 -6.42
N PRO A 312 -16.34 1.32 -7.74
CA PRO A 312 -15.29 0.62 -8.47
C PRO A 312 -13.90 0.98 -7.91
N ALA A 313 -13.12 -0.03 -7.57
CA ALA A 313 -11.72 0.09 -7.18
C ALA A 313 -11.04 -1.25 -7.37
N LYS A 314 -9.72 -1.27 -7.19
CA LYS A 314 -8.98 -2.52 -7.16
C LYS A 314 -9.17 -3.18 -5.79
N TRP A 315 -10.30 -3.85 -5.64
CA TRP A 315 -10.66 -4.58 -4.43
C TRP A 315 -9.81 -5.83 -4.30
N ILE A 316 -9.29 -6.06 -3.10
CA ILE A 316 -8.41 -7.17 -2.77
C ILE A 316 -8.84 -7.82 -1.46
N THR A 317 -8.39 -9.06 -1.25
CA THR A 317 -8.44 -9.74 0.04
C THR A 317 -7.28 -10.73 0.18
N GLN A 318 -7.15 -11.39 1.33
CA GLN A 318 -6.20 -12.46 1.55
C GLN A 318 -6.88 -13.81 1.81
N LEU A 319 -6.47 -14.83 1.08
CA LEU A 319 -6.93 -16.22 1.25
C LEU A 319 -5.71 -17.15 1.36
N GLU A 320 -5.92 -18.36 1.90
CA GLU A 320 -4.86 -19.37 1.92
C GLU A 320 -4.64 -19.97 0.53
N GLU A 321 -3.43 -19.87 -0.01
CA GLU A 321 -3.03 -20.60 -1.22
C GLU A 321 -1.63 -21.18 -1.04
N ALA A 322 -1.47 -22.47 -1.30
CA ALA A 322 -0.17 -23.17 -1.24
C ALA A 322 0.60 -23.01 0.09
N GLY A 323 -0.13 -22.84 1.21
CA GLY A 323 0.44 -22.70 2.55
C GLY A 323 0.97 -21.31 2.90
N VAL A 324 0.51 -20.28 2.16
CA VAL A 324 0.76 -18.86 2.43
C VAL A 324 -0.51 -18.05 2.28
N LYS A 325 -0.63 -16.95 3.05
CA LYS A 325 -1.69 -15.96 2.83
C LYS A 325 -1.42 -15.20 1.55
N THR A 326 -2.29 -15.36 0.56
CA THR A 326 -2.14 -14.79 -0.77
C THR A 326 -3.13 -13.69 -1.00
N THR A 327 -2.65 -12.56 -1.50
CA THR A 327 -3.48 -11.44 -1.91
C THR A 327 -4.17 -11.77 -3.23
N PHE A 328 -5.50 -11.73 -3.24
CA PHE A 328 -6.33 -11.95 -4.42
C PHE A 328 -7.08 -10.66 -4.77
N GLY A 329 -7.00 -10.24 -6.02
CA GLY A 329 -7.90 -9.25 -6.59
C GLY A 329 -9.27 -9.84 -6.94
N PHE A 330 -10.32 -9.04 -6.77
CA PHE A 330 -11.63 -9.37 -7.30
C PHE A 330 -11.62 -9.16 -8.83
N ARG A 331 -12.17 -10.13 -9.58
CA ARG A 331 -12.37 -10.01 -11.04
C ARG A 331 -13.77 -9.50 -11.36
N GLU A 332 -13.97 -8.94 -12.53
CA GLU A 332 -15.32 -8.52 -13.00
C GLU A 332 -16.17 -9.68 -13.54
N SER A 333 -15.65 -10.91 -13.52
CA SER A 333 -16.40 -12.09 -13.94
C SER A 333 -15.79 -13.38 -13.40
N ARG A 334 -16.63 -14.41 -13.32
CA ARG A 334 -16.22 -15.78 -12.99
C ARG A 334 -15.26 -16.32 -14.06
N GLY A 335 -14.13 -16.88 -13.63
CA GLY A 335 -13.15 -17.42 -14.56
C GLY A 335 -12.30 -18.52 -13.93
N GLY A 336 -11.73 -19.38 -14.77
CA GLY A 336 -10.72 -20.34 -14.34
C GLY A 336 -9.33 -19.73 -14.29
N ILE A 337 -8.45 -20.33 -13.50
CA ILE A 337 -7.01 -20.08 -13.50
C ILE A 337 -6.26 -21.41 -13.40
N TRP A 338 -5.02 -21.43 -13.86
CA TRP A 338 -4.07 -22.50 -13.58
C TRP A 338 -2.84 -21.92 -12.89
N ARG A 339 -2.35 -22.58 -11.84
CA ARG A 339 -1.12 -22.24 -11.13
C ARG A 339 -0.21 -23.46 -11.10
N ALA A 340 1.11 -23.26 -11.12
CA ALA A 340 2.07 -24.36 -11.18
C ALA A 340 1.95 -25.36 -10.00
N ILE A 341 1.76 -24.87 -8.77
CA ILE A 341 1.61 -25.72 -7.58
C ILE A 341 0.16 -26.18 -7.38
N THR A 342 -0.78 -25.24 -7.52
CA THR A 342 -2.19 -25.46 -7.17
C THR A 342 -2.96 -26.16 -8.29
N GLY A 343 -2.44 -26.16 -9.52
CA GLY A 343 -3.11 -26.66 -10.73
C GLY A 343 -4.28 -25.77 -11.16
N LYS A 344 -5.23 -26.34 -11.92
CA LYS A 344 -6.42 -25.63 -12.42
C LYS A 344 -7.51 -25.50 -11.33
N TYR A 345 -8.08 -24.32 -11.15
CA TYR A 345 -9.23 -24.07 -10.26
C TYR A 345 -10.03 -22.84 -10.74
N ILE A 346 -11.19 -22.59 -10.15
CA ILE A 346 -11.99 -21.38 -10.40
C ILE A 346 -11.43 -20.26 -9.54
N TRP A 347 -11.20 -19.09 -10.14
CA TRP A 347 -10.73 -17.92 -9.41
C TRP A 347 -11.69 -17.60 -8.26
N PRO A 348 -11.19 -17.40 -7.03
CA PRO A 348 -12.03 -17.50 -5.85
C PRO A 348 -12.99 -16.32 -5.66
N LEU A 349 -12.78 -15.20 -6.35
CA LEU A 349 -13.45 -13.93 -6.04
C LEU A 349 -13.81 -13.14 -7.29
N TRP A 350 -15.08 -12.81 -7.47
CA TRP A 350 -15.50 -11.93 -8.56
C TRP A 350 -16.74 -11.12 -8.21
N PHE A 351 -16.95 -10.07 -9.00
CA PHE A 351 -18.19 -9.31 -9.05
C PHE A 351 -19.06 -9.81 -10.21
N ASP A 352 -20.38 -9.84 -10.00
CA ASP A 352 -21.38 -9.94 -11.06
C ASP A 352 -22.37 -8.79 -10.85
N GLY A 353 -22.14 -7.69 -11.57
CA GLY A 353 -22.77 -6.40 -11.29
C GLY A 353 -22.40 -5.86 -9.91
N GLU A 354 -23.41 -5.73 -9.04
CA GLU A 354 -23.28 -5.27 -7.65
C GLU A 354 -23.08 -6.42 -6.64
N SER A 355 -23.24 -7.66 -7.09
CA SER A 355 -23.13 -8.84 -6.25
C SER A 355 -21.68 -9.28 -6.12
N THR A 356 -21.28 -9.64 -4.91
CA THR A 356 -19.94 -10.16 -4.59
C THR A 356 -20.01 -11.67 -4.41
N TYR A 357 -19.16 -12.41 -5.13
CA TYR A 357 -19.13 -13.86 -5.12
C TYR A 357 -17.81 -14.45 -4.63
N PHE A 358 -17.93 -15.53 -3.86
CA PHE A 358 -16.84 -16.40 -3.44
C PHE A 358 -17.00 -17.79 -4.07
N HIS A 359 -15.89 -18.39 -4.52
CA HIS A 359 -15.78 -19.81 -4.85
C HIS A 359 -14.54 -20.40 -4.20
N LEU A 360 -14.72 -20.95 -3.00
CA LEU A 360 -13.63 -21.57 -2.27
C LEU A 360 -13.63 -23.07 -2.58
N SER A 361 -12.45 -23.68 -2.65
CA SER A 361 -12.27 -25.06 -3.10
C SER A 361 -11.32 -25.79 -2.18
N LYS A 362 -11.07 -27.09 -2.41
CA LYS A 362 -10.01 -27.79 -1.66
C LYS A 362 -8.62 -27.18 -1.83
N LYS A 363 -8.43 -26.38 -2.88
CA LYS A 363 -7.17 -25.71 -3.23
C LYS A 363 -7.03 -24.34 -2.56
N ILE A 364 -8.15 -23.64 -2.42
CA ILE A 364 -8.28 -22.37 -1.71
C ILE A 364 -9.36 -22.58 -0.64
N PRO A 365 -9.02 -23.18 0.51
CA PRO A 365 -10.01 -23.65 1.47
C PRO A 365 -10.71 -22.49 2.19
N PRO A 366 -11.99 -22.67 2.61
CA PRO A 366 -12.71 -21.69 3.43
C PRO A 366 -12.21 -21.71 4.87
N GLU A 367 -11.03 -21.16 5.10
CA GLU A 367 -10.36 -21.13 6.39
C GLU A 367 -10.23 -19.72 6.95
N GLY A 368 -10.80 -19.49 8.13
CA GLY A 368 -10.70 -18.24 8.86
C GLY A 368 -11.62 -17.17 8.28
N GLU A 369 -11.03 -16.04 7.91
CA GLU A 369 -11.76 -14.85 7.46
C GLU A 369 -11.08 -14.22 6.24
N SER A 370 -11.89 -13.54 5.42
CA SER A 370 -11.47 -12.74 4.27
C SER A 370 -11.70 -11.27 4.59
N LEU A 371 -10.63 -10.49 4.59
CA LEU A 371 -10.69 -9.04 4.78
C LEU A 371 -10.68 -8.36 3.42
N ILE A 372 -11.79 -7.73 3.04
CA ILE A 372 -11.97 -7.06 1.76
C ILE A 372 -11.66 -5.57 1.93
N TYR A 373 -10.74 -5.04 1.15
CA TYR A 373 -10.34 -3.63 1.17
C TYR A 373 -9.73 -3.24 -0.18
N PHE A 374 -9.34 -1.97 -0.34
CA PHE A 374 -8.68 -1.48 -1.54
C PHE A 374 -7.49 -0.58 -1.17
N LEU A 375 -6.49 -0.56 -2.04
CA LEU A 375 -5.31 0.31 -1.91
C LEU A 375 -5.13 1.21 -3.14
N GLU A 376 -5.48 0.68 -4.31
CA GLU A 376 -5.30 1.30 -5.62
C GLU A 376 -6.66 1.62 -6.26
N ARG A 377 -6.66 2.64 -7.11
CA ARG A 377 -7.82 3.00 -7.93
C ARG A 377 -8.00 2.00 -9.07
N GLU A 378 -9.25 1.72 -9.45
CA GLU A 378 -9.62 1.06 -10.70
C GLU A 378 -11.06 1.47 -11.04
N GLY A 379 -11.24 2.36 -12.03
CA GLY A 379 -12.54 2.98 -12.29
C GLY A 379 -13.08 3.86 -11.15
N THR A 380 -12.26 4.15 -10.14
CA THR A 380 -12.67 4.86 -8.93
C THR A 380 -13.04 6.32 -9.19
N PRO A 381 -14.19 6.83 -8.68
CA PRO A 381 -14.59 8.22 -8.82
C PRO A 381 -13.53 9.20 -8.31
N VAL A 382 -13.36 10.34 -8.98
CA VAL A 382 -12.32 11.35 -8.65
C VAL A 382 -12.50 11.91 -7.22
N SER A 383 -13.74 11.96 -6.72
CA SER A 383 -14.06 12.38 -5.35
C SER A 383 -13.60 11.40 -4.27
N VAL A 384 -13.28 10.15 -4.62
CA VAL A 384 -12.81 9.14 -3.67
C VAL A 384 -11.30 9.04 -3.77
N SER A 385 -10.59 9.25 -2.66
CA SER A 385 -9.14 9.04 -2.58
C SER A 385 -8.80 7.60 -2.20
N SER A 386 -7.76 7.02 -2.80
CA SER A 386 -7.20 5.73 -2.36
C SER A 386 -6.00 5.93 -1.42
N PRO A 387 -5.61 4.91 -0.61
CA PRO A 387 -4.38 4.97 0.18
C PRO A 387 -3.13 5.32 -0.64
N VAL A 388 -3.04 4.82 -1.87
CA VAL A 388 -1.96 5.15 -2.81
C VAL A 388 -2.02 6.60 -3.29
N ASP A 389 -3.20 7.20 -3.45
CA ASP A 389 -3.32 8.62 -3.80
C ASP A 389 -2.81 9.51 -2.67
N ILE A 390 -3.16 9.18 -1.42
CA ILE A 390 -2.63 9.87 -0.24
C ILE A 390 -1.11 9.79 -0.22
N MET A 391 -0.54 8.59 -0.39
CA MET A 391 0.91 8.40 -0.44
C MET A 391 1.59 9.20 -1.56
N LYS A 392 1.00 9.27 -2.75
CA LYS A 392 1.53 10.06 -3.88
C LYS A 392 1.52 11.54 -3.58
N LYS A 393 0.45 12.02 -2.93
CA LYS A 393 0.29 13.43 -2.58
C LYS A 393 1.27 13.86 -1.49
N THR A 394 1.53 12.99 -0.50
CA THR A 394 2.38 13.32 0.65
C THR A 394 3.87 13.09 0.41
N LEU A 395 4.25 11.99 -0.23
CA LEU A 395 5.66 11.61 -0.40
C LEU A 395 6.27 12.07 -1.73
N GLY A 396 5.41 12.50 -2.66
CA GLY A 396 5.77 12.89 -4.01
C GLY A 396 6.11 11.70 -4.91
N ARG A 397 6.18 11.98 -6.22
CA ARG A 397 6.29 10.96 -7.27
C ARG A 397 7.46 10.00 -7.10
N GLN A 398 8.64 10.49 -6.73
CA GLN A 398 9.85 9.67 -6.65
C GLN A 398 9.75 8.62 -5.54
N SER A 399 9.46 9.06 -4.32
CA SER A 399 9.31 8.19 -3.15
C SER A 399 8.20 7.15 -3.36
N SER A 400 7.03 7.59 -3.84
CA SER A 400 5.91 6.69 -4.11
C SER A 400 6.21 5.69 -5.23
N SER A 401 7.01 6.07 -6.25
CA SER A 401 7.38 5.13 -7.32
C SER A 401 8.30 4.03 -6.81
N THR A 402 9.18 4.31 -5.86
CA THR A 402 10.02 3.30 -5.20
C THR A 402 9.18 2.32 -4.39
N VAL A 403 8.16 2.82 -3.67
CA VAL A 403 7.26 1.98 -2.87
C VAL A 403 6.36 1.10 -3.74
N LEU A 404 5.72 1.70 -4.77
CA LEU A 404 4.80 0.98 -5.65
C LEU A 404 5.50 -0.01 -6.59
N ASP A 405 6.77 0.25 -6.88
CA ASP A 405 7.65 -0.58 -7.69
C ASP A 405 6.98 -1.14 -8.95
N LEU A 406 6.36 -0.26 -9.74
CA LEU A 406 5.65 -0.64 -10.96
C LEU A 406 6.52 -1.42 -11.96
N ALA A 407 7.84 -1.22 -11.93
CA ALA A 407 8.79 -1.98 -12.73
C ALA A 407 8.95 -3.42 -12.22
N GLY A 408 9.03 -3.62 -10.90
CA GLY A 408 9.11 -4.94 -10.27
C GLY A 408 7.81 -5.75 -10.40
N ARG A 409 6.67 -5.10 -10.60
CA ARG A 409 5.37 -5.76 -10.84
C ARG A 409 5.23 -6.35 -12.25
N LYS A 410 6.11 -6.01 -13.20
CA LYS A 410 5.99 -6.52 -14.58
C LYS A 410 6.47 -7.95 -14.69
N LEU A 411 5.67 -8.80 -15.33
CA LEU A 411 6.09 -10.16 -15.67
C LEU A 411 7.38 -10.15 -16.50
N ARG A 412 8.28 -11.09 -16.19
CA ARG A 412 9.41 -11.39 -17.08
C ARG A 412 8.91 -12.03 -18.37
N THR A 413 9.61 -11.81 -19.49
CA THR A 413 9.26 -12.44 -20.76
C THR A 413 9.97 -13.79 -20.93
N HIS A 414 9.17 -14.84 -21.08
CA HIS A 414 9.61 -16.20 -21.45
C HIS A 414 9.47 -16.45 -22.97
N HIS A 415 9.16 -15.40 -23.74
CA HIS A 415 8.99 -15.50 -25.19
C HIS A 415 10.19 -14.88 -25.90
N ARG A 416 10.80 -15.64 -26.82
CA ARG A 416 11.88 -15.17 -27.70
C ARG A 416 11.45 -13.96 -28.54
N ARG A 417 10.15 -13.83 -28.84
CA ARG A 417 9.59 -12.89 -29.83
C ARG A 417 8.67 -11.83 -29.21
N GLY A 418 8.94 -11.40 -27.97
CA GLY A 418 8.07 -10.57 -27.11
C GLY A 418 7.32 -9.40 -27.76
N GLY A 419 6.24 -9.68 -28.49
CA GLY A 419 5.42 -8.72 -29.22
C GLY A 419 4.93 -9.18 -30.62
N ALA A 420 5.57 -10.15 -31.28
CA ALA A 420 5.24 -10.57 -32.65
C ALA A 420 4.19 -11.70 -32.74
N GLY A 421 3.29 -11.78 -31.76
CA GLY A 421 2.30 -12.86 -31.60
C GLY A 421 2.73 -13.95 -30.61
N VAL A 422 1.79 -14.37 -29.76
CA VAL A 422 2.04 -15.34 -28.68
C VAL A 422 1.93 -16.77 -29.25
N ARG A 423 3.07 -17.37 -29.61
CA ARG A 423 3.16 -18.85 -29.53
C ARG A 423 3.21 -19.20 -28.04
N ARG A 424 2.43 -20.19 -27.60
CA ARG A 424 2.50 -20.71 -26.22
C ARG A 424 3.87 -21.37 -26.03
N ALA A 425 4.89 -20.58 -25.65
CA ALA A 425 6.30 -20.99 -25.61
C ALA A 425 6.62 -22.05 -24.55
N ALA A 426 5.72 -22.26 -23.59
CA ALA A 426 5.83 -23.33 -22.61
C ALA A 426 5.88 -24.71 -23.28
N THR A 427 6.57 -25.66 -22.66
CA THR A 427 6.75 -27.00 -23.23
C THR A 427 5.41 -27.69 -23.53
N CYS A 428 4.40 -27.53 -22.67
CA CYS A 428 3.04 -28.01 -22.90
C CYS A 428 2.36 -27.32 -24.08
N GLY A 429 2.50 -25.99 -24.20
CA GLY A 429 1.90 -25.21 -25.28
C GLY A 429 2.50 -25.51 -26.65
N CYS A 430 3.82 -25.63 -26.74
CA CYS A 430 4.50 -25.97 -27.98
C CYS A 430 4.24 -27.42 -28.39
N THR A 431 4.23 -28.37 -27.45
CA THR A 431 3.89 -29.77 -27.77
C THR A 431 2.44 -29.90 -28.25
N GLU A 432 1.49 -29.18 -27.64
CA GLU A 432 0.07 -29.15 -28.05
C GLU A 432 -0.12 -28.69 -29.50
N VAL A 433 0.75 -27.81 -30.03
CA VAL A 433 0.68 -27.35 -31.43
C VAL A 433 1.54 -28.14 -32.40
N ILE A 434 2.60 -28.81 -31.93
CA ILE A 434 3.45 -29.69 -32.75
C ILE A 434 2.74 -31.03 -33.01
N GLU A 435 2.13 -31.65 -31.98
CA GLU A 435 1.50 -32.97 -32.11
C GLU A 435 0.45 -33.06 -33.23
N PRO A 436 -0.45 -32.07 -33.44
CA PRO A 436 -1.40 -32.08 -34.56
C PRO A 436 -0.76 -32.06 -35.95
N ILE A 437 0.41 -31.43 -36.11
CA ILE A 437 1.14 -31.38 -37.38
C ILE A 437 1.57 -32.79 -37.78
N PHE A 438 2.15 -33.52 -36.83
CA PHE A 438 2.57 -34.91 -37.03
C PHE A 438 1.39 -35.87 -37.22
N LYS A 439 0.24 -35.62 -36.56
CA LYS A 439 -1.00 -36.38 -36.79
C LYS A 439 -1.56 -36.19 -38.20
N ALA A 440 -1.34 -35.00 -38.77
CA ALA A 440 -1.76 -34.67 -40.13
C ALA A 440 -0.71 -35.05 -41.20
N HIS A 441 0.43 -35.63 -40.82
CA HIS A 441 1.55 -35.91 -41.71
C HIS A 441 2.10 -34.68 -42.45
N GLN A 442 2.11 -33.53 -41.76
CA GLN A 442 2.53 -32.23 -42.30
C GLN A 442 3.89 -31.77 -41.77
N GLU A 443 4.65 -32.65 -41.11
CA GLU A 443 5.89 -32.28 -40.42
C GLU A 443 6.95 -31.67 -41.34
N VAL A 444 7.11 -32.19 -42.56
CA VAL A 444 8.06 -31.66 -43.56
C VAL A 444 7.57 -30.35 -44.15
N GLU A 445 6.29 -30.27 -44.53
CA GLU A 445 5.69 -29.03 -45.07
C GLU A 445 5.77 -27.88 -44.05
N ARG A 446 5.65 -28.20 -42.76
CA ARG A 446 5.64 -27.23 -41.66
C ARG A 446 6.93 -27.25 -40.84
N GLN A 447 8.06 -27.67 -41.44
CA GLN A 447 9.35 -27.80 -40.75
C GLN A 447 9.75 -26.52 -40.01
N GLU A 448 9.74 -25.36 -40.68
CA GLU A 448 10.10 -24.07 -40.06
C GLU A 448 9.21 -23.72 -38.85
N TYR A 449 7.93 -24.13 -38.89
CA TYR A 449 7.03 -23.93 -37.78
C TYR A 449 7.43 -24.78 -36.58
N VAL A 450 7.71 -26.06 -36.80
CA VAL A 450 8.15 -27.02 -35.77
C VAL A 450 9.48 -26.56 -35.16
N GLU A 451 10.47 -26.23 -35.99
CA GLU A 451 11.77 -25.72 -35.53
C GLU A 451 11.61 -24.46 -34.68
N GLY A 452 10.82 -23.51 -35.16
CA GLY A 452 10.55 -22.28 -34.43
C GLY A 452 9.82 -22.50 -33.09
N ALA A 453 8.96 -23.50 -32.99
CA ALA A 453 8.29 -23.86 -31.73
C ALA A 453 9.23 -24.59 -30.76
N VAL A 454 10.12 -25.45 -31.26
CA VAL A 454 11.17 -26.10 -30.46
C VAL A 454 12.16 -25.07 -29.92
N ASP A 455 12.56 -24.09 -30.73
CA ASP A 455 13.41 -23.00 -30.27
C ASP A 455 12.76 -22.18 -29.14
N ASP A 456 11.46 -21.91 -29.26
CA ASP A 456 10.71 -21.20 -28.23
C ASP A 456 10.68 -22.03 -26.92
N MET A 457 10.57 -23.37 -26.99
CA MET A 457 10.67 -24.26 -25.82
C MET A 457 12.07 -24.24 -25.18
N VAL A 458 13.14 -24.30 -25.98
CA VAL A 458 14.52 -24.25 -25.47
C VAL A 458 14.77 -22.92 -24.76
N TYR A 459 14.31 -21.81 -25.35
CA TYR A 459 14.40 -20.50 -24.72
C TYR A 459 13.63 -20.46 -23.39
N PHE A 460 12.39 -20.97 -23.37
CA PHE A 460 11.58 -21.07 -22.15
C PHE A 460 12.30 -21.85 -21.04
N VAL A 461 12.80 -23.05 -21.36
CA VAL A 461 13.54 -23.91 -20.41
C VAL A 461 14.77 -23.19 -19.85
N ARG A 462 15.54 -22.50 -20.71
CA ARG A 462 16.69 -21.73 -20.27
C ARG A 462 16.30 -20.64 -19.27
N ARG A 463 15.23 -19.89 -19.53
CA ARG A 463 14.73 -18.86 -18.60
C ARG A 463 14.27 -19.45 -17.27
N HIS A 464 13.65 -20.63 -17.28
CA HIS A 464 13.26 -21.31 -16.05
C HIS A 464 14.47 -21.77 -15.23
N VAL A 465 15.47 -22.38 -15.86
CA VAL A 465 16.71 -22.79 -15.19
C VAL A 465 17.46 -21.57 -14.61
N GLU A 466 17.55 -20.46 -15.35
CA GLU A 466 18.12 -19.20 -14.85
C GLU A 466 17.38 -18.72 -13.58
N ARG A 467 16.04 -18.68 -13.62
CA ARG A 467 15.22 -18.24 -12.50
C ARG A 467 15.29 -19.18 -11.29
N ILE A 468 15.34 -20.50 -11.50
CA ILE A 468 15.61 -21.49 -10.45
C ILE A 468 16.94 -21.17 -9.76
N GLY A 469 17.98 -20.87 -10.54
CA GLY A 469 19.30 -20.46 -10.03
C GLY A 469 19.26 -19.18 -9.19
N GLU A 470 18.48 -18.17 -9.60
CA GLU A 470 18.27 -16.94 -8.82
C GLU A 470 17.72 -17.22 -7.41
N TYR A 471 16.75 -18.13 -7.27
CA TYR A 471 16.22 -18.51 -5.96
C TYR A 471 17.21 -19.30 -5.11
N GLN A 472 17.99 -20.19 -5.71
CA GLN A 472 19.03 -20.92 -4.99
C GLN A 472 20.12 -19.98 -4.47
N GLU A 473 20.52 -19.00 -5.28
CA GLU A 473 21.44 -17.93 -4.88
C GLU A 473 20.86 -17.12 -3.71
N PHE A 474 19.61 -16.68 -3.85
CA PHE A 474 18.90 -15.98 -2.79
C PHE A 474 18.89 -16.78 -1.48
N ALA A 475 18.51 -18.06 -1.51
CA ALA A 475 18.43 -18.92 -0.33
C ALA A 475 19.78 -19.03 0.37
N ARG A 476 20.87 -19.26 -0.39
CA ARG A 476 22.23 -19.34 0.16
C ARG A 476 22.67 -18.03 0.80
N GLN A 477 22.41 -16.90 0.15
CA GLN A 477 22.72 -15.58 0.71
C GLN A 477 21.90 -15.28 1.95
N MET A 478 20.62 -15.67 1.97
CA MET A 478 19.73 -15.50 3.10
C MET A 478 20.18 -16.33 4.30
N ILE A 479 20.48 -17.62 4.11
CA ILE A 479 21.00 -18.50 5.17
C ILE A 479 22.31 -17.95 5.74
N LYS A 480 23.21 -17.44 4.88
CA LYS A 480 24.45 -16.77 5.33
C LYS A 480 24.14 -15.55 6.19
N PHE A 481 23.22 -14.69 5.75
CA PHE A 481 22.78 -13.51 6.49
C PHE A 481 22.18 -13.89 7.86
N LEU A 482 21.25 -14.85 7.89
CA LEU A 482 20.62 -15.32 9.12
C LEU A 482 21.65 -15.87 10.11
N ASN A 483 22.60 -16.68 9.64
CA ASN A 483 23.67 -17.22 10.47
C ASN A 483 24.62 -16.14 11.03
N GLN A 484 24.94 -15.12 10.25
CA GLN A 484 25.72 -13.98 10.74
C GLN A 484 24.94 -13.19 11.79
N THR A 485 23.66 -12.90 11.51
CA THR A 485 22.79 -12.14 12.42
C THR A 485 22.56 -12.89 13.74
N LYS A 486 22.42 -14.22 13.71
CA LYS A 486 22.34 -15.07 14.92
C LYS A 486 23.56 -14.94 15.82
N LYS A 487 24.77 -14.88 15.23
CA LYS A 487 26.02 -14.72 15.99
C LYS A 487 26.08 -13.36 16.68
N SER A 488 25.62 -12.31 16.00
CA SER A 488 25.60 -10.94 16.55
C SER A 488 24.44 -10.68 17.50
N ASN A 489 23.35 -11.45 17.43
CA ASN A 489 22.13 -11.25 18.23
C ASN A 489 21.62 -12.58 18.80
N PRO A 490 22.28 -13.16 19.83
CA PRO A 490 21.88 -14.46 20.39
C PRO A 490 20.44 -14.51 20.92
N GLY A 491 19.89 -13.37 21.37
CA GLY A 491 18.49 -13.26 21.83
C GLY A 491 17.45 -13.52 20.73
N LEU A 492 17.82 -13.32 19.46
CA LEU A 492 16.92 -13.54 18.31
C LEU A 492 16.96 -14.98 17.78
N ARG A 493 17.68 -15.89 18.44
CA ARG A 493 17.99 -17.21 17.88
C ARG A 493 16.74 -17.99 17.45
N GLN A 494 15.72 -18.10 18.31
CA GLN A 494 14.51 -18.86 17.99
C GLN A 494 13.77 -18.30 16.77
N TYR A 495 13.68 -16.96 16.68
CA TYR A 495 13.08 -16.28 15.54
C TYR A 495 13.89 -16.49 14.25
N LEU A 496 15.22 -16.43 14.33
CA LEU A 496 16.07 -16.61 13.14
C LEU A 496 16.18 -18.07 12.70
N ASP A 497 16.14 -19.03 13.63
CA ASP A 497 16.14 -20.47 13.33
C ASP A 497 14.85 -20.87 12.59
N SER A 498 13.69 -20.28 12.92
CA SER A 498 12.45 -20.56 12.19
C SER A 498 12.48 -20.02 10.75
N LEU A 499 13.07 -18.84 10.53
CA LEU A 499 13.24 -18.26 9.20
C LEU A 499 14.28 -19.01 8.36
N GLU A 500 15.37 -19.48 8.98
CA GLU A 500 16.36 -20.31 8.30
C GLU A 500 15.75 -21.63 7.82
N ALA A 501 14.94 -22.28 8.65
CA ALA A 501 14.24 -23.51 8.27
C ALA A 501 13.29 -23.31 7.05
N ILE A 502 12.78 -22.11 6.83
CA ILE A 502 12.01 -21.79 5.61
C ILE A 502 12.95 -21.62 4.42
N ALA A 503 14.07 -20.90 4.58
CA ALA A 503 15.05 -20.70 3.51
C ALA A 503 15.70 -22.02 3.05
N GLU A 504 15.98 -22.94 3.98
CA GLU A 504 16.54 -24.27 3.69
C GLU A 504 15.60 -25.15 2.85
N GLN A 505 14.29 -24.93 2.92
CA GLN A 505 13.33 -25.67 2.09
C GLN A 505 13.52 -25.42 0.58
N ILE A 506 14.08 -24.28 0.18
CA ILE A 506 14.41 -24.00 -1.22
C ILE A 506 15.47 -24.99 -1.72
N ALA A 507 16.54 -25.19 -0.94
CA ALA A 507 17.58 -26.16 -1.28
C ALA A 507 17.04 -27.60 -1.26
N ALA A 508 16.26 -27.95 -0.22
CA ALA A 508 15.68 -29.28 -0.10
C ALA A 508 14.73 -29.63 -1.25
N GLU A 509 13.93 -28.67 -1.73
CA GLU A 509 13.02 -28.91 -2.86
C GLU A 509 13.77 -28.99 -4.19
N TYR A 510 14.85 -28.21 -4.37
CA TYR A 510 15.74 -28.39 -5.51
C TYR A 510 16.28 -29.82 -5.56
N ASP A 511 16.81 -30.32 -4.45
CA ASP A 511 17.42 -31.65 -4.39
C ASP A 511 16.42 -32.77 -4.69
N ARG A 512 15.15 -32.60 -4.28
CA ARG A 512 14.07 -33.53 -4.62
C ARG A 512 13.74 -33.53 -6.12
N GLN A 513 13.85 -32.38 -6.78
CA GLN A 513 13.44 -32.21 -8.18
C GLN A 513 14.61 -32.23 -9.17
N LYS A 514 15.87 -32.25 -8.71
CA LYS A 514 17.07 -32.13 -9.57
C LYS A 514 17.09 -33.13 -10.73
N GLU A 515 16.64 -34.37 -10.48
CA GLU A 515 16.59 -35.42 -11.50
C GLU A 515 15.43 -35.23 -12.48
N ASN A 516 14.38 -34.50 -12.09
CA ASN A 516 13.17 -34.26 -12.88
C ASN A 516 13.26 -32.98 -13.73
N ILE A 517 13.89 -31.93 -13.22
CA ILE A 517 14.07 -30.66 -13.95
C ILE A 517 15.04 -30.78 -15.13
N LYS A 518 15.88 -31.82 -15.13
CA LYS A 518 16.91 -32.12 -16.14
C LYS A 518 17.89 -30.98 -16.38
N THR A 519 18.88 -31.22 -17.23
CA THR A 519 19.91 -30.23 -17.57
C THR A 519 19.60 -29.55 -18.91
N LEU A 520 20.31 -28.46 -19.21
CA LEU A 520 20.19 -27.79 -20.50
C LEU A 520 20.70 -28.67 -21.65
N GLU A 521 21.70 -29.50 -21.42
CA GLU A 521 22.20 -30.46 -22.41
C GLU A 521 21.12 -31.49 -22.78
N TYR A 522 20.32 -31.92 -21.80
CA TYR A 522 19.17 -32.79 -22.08
C TYR A 522 18.10 -32.07 -22.92
N ALA A 523 17.81 -30.80 -22.62
CA ALA A 523 16.90 -30.00 -23.43
C ALA A 523 17.41 -29.81 -24.87
N ASP A 524 18.72 -29.61 -25.05
CA ASP A 524 19.36 -29.51 -26.36
C ASP A 524 19.28 -30.84 -27.13
N GLU A 525 19.49 -31.98 -26.46
CA GLU A 525 19.28 -33.32 -27.06
C GLU A 525 17.84 -33.49 -27.54
N LEU A 526 16.86 -33.16 -26.69
CA LEU A 526 15.45 -33.23 -27.07
C LEU A 526 15.15 -32.31 -28.26
N ALA A 527 15.76 -31.13 -28.32
CA ALA A 527 15.56 -30.17 -29.40
C ALA A 527 16.07 -30.71 -30.73
N VAL A 528 17.31 -31.21 -30.77
CA VAL A 528 17.90 -31.83 -31.96
C VAL A 528 17.02 -32.98 -32.46
N ARG A 529 16.61 -33.88 -31.56
CA ARG A 529 15.78 -35.03 -31.90
C ARG A 529 14.39 -34.62 -32.41
N THR A 530 13.77 -33.61 -31.81
CA THR A 530 12.43 -33.16 -32.20
C THR A 530 12.47 -32.51 -33.58
N LYS A 531 13.49 -31.69 -33.86
CA LYS A 531 13.66 -31.03 -35.17
C LYS A 531 13.94 -32.03 -36.29
N ALA A 532 14.78 -33.04 -36.02
CA ALA A 532 15.11 -34.07 -37.00
C ALA A 532 13.87 -34.83 -37.53
N LEU A 533 12.80 -34.95 -36.73
CA LEU A 533 11.56 -35.59 -37.17
C LEU A 533 10.86 -34.82 -38.31
N ALA A 534 11.14 -33.52 -38.47
CA ALA A 534 10.54 -32.69 -39.50
C ALA A 534 11.35 -32.64 -40.81
N GLU A 535 12.54 -33.25 -40.87
CA GLU A 535 13.41 -33.22 -42.06
C GLU A 535 12.90 -34.14 -43.18
N LYS A 536 12.21 -35.22 -42.81
CA LYS A 536 11.62 -36.19 -43.76
C LYS A 536 10.43 -36.91 -43.14
N ASN A 537 9.51 -37.36 -43.99
CA ASN A 537 8.39 -38.18 -43.57
C ASN A 537 8.87 -39.61 -43.24
N ASP A 538 8.51 -40.11 -42.06
CA ASP A 538 8.74 -41.48 -41.61
C ASP A 538 7.50 -41.99 -40.87
N PRO A 539 7.01 -43.21 -41.12
CA PRO A 539 5.86 -43.79 -40.39
C PRO A 539 5.99 -43.77 -38.85
N GLN A 540 7.22 -43.73 -38.32
CA GLN A 540 7.49 -43.69 -36.87
C GLN A 540 7.57 -42.26 -36.29
N ASN A 541 7.49 -41.21 -37.12
CA ASN A 541 7.61 -39.83 -36.68
C ASN A 541 6.56 -39.47 -35.63
N LEU A 542 5.29 -39.83 -35.84
CA LEU A 542 4.22 -39.52 -34.90
C LEU A 542 4.47 -40.16 -33.53
N LEU A 543 4.81 -41.45 -33.50
CA LEU A 543 5.10 -42.16 -32.25
C LEU A 543 6.28 -41.51 -31.50
N THR A 544 7.36 -41.20 -32.23
CA THR A 544 8.54 -40.56 -31.66
C THR A 544 8.24 -39.13 -31.18
N CYS A 545 7.45 -38.37 -31.92
CA CYS A 545 7.00 -37.03 -31.53
C CYS A 545 6.20 -37.06 -30.23
N LEU A 546 5.29 -38.02 -30.05
CA LEU A 546 4.51 -38.16 -28.82
C LEU A 546 5.39 -38.54 -27.62
N ASP A 547 6.39 -39.40 -27.80
CA ASP A 547 7.36 -39.75 -26.75
C ASP A 547 8.22 -38.54 -26.34
N LEU A 548 8.79 -37.82 -27.31
CA LEU A 548 9.55 -36.59 -27.06
C LEU A 548 8.67 -35.53 -26.40
N GLY A 549 7.41 -35.40 -26.83
CA GLY A 549 6.44 -34.49 -26.23
C GLY A 549 6.16 -34.80 -24.75
N LYS A 550 6.16 -36.08 -24.35
CA LYS A 550 6.07 -36.45 -22.91
C LYS A 550 7.32 -36.04 -22.14
N LYS A 551 8.50 -36.21 -22.72
CA LYS A 551 9.79 -35.82 -22.09
C LYS A 551 9.89 -34.30 -21.89
N TRP A 552 9.54 -33.52 -22.91
CA TRP A 552 9.44 -32.06 -22.82
C TRP A 552 8.48 -31.60 -21.73
N ARG A 553 7.28 -32.18 -21.67
CA ARG A 553 6.28 -31.85 -20.65
C ARG A 553 6.70 -32.29 -19.24
N GLY A 554 7.33 -33.44 -19.10
CA GLY A 554 7.85 -33.92 -17.80
C GLY A 554 8.92 -32.98 -17.22
N MET A 555 9.89 -32.59 -18.05
CA MET A 555 10.93 -31.64 -17.68
C MET A 555 10.35 -30.26 -17.35
N GLY A 556 9.55 -29.69 -18.26
CA GLY A 556 8.96 -28.36 -18.07
C GLY A 556 8.03 -28.30 -16.86
N GLY A 557 7.17 -29.31 -16.67
CA GLY A 557 6.27 -29.36 -15.51
C GLY A 557 7.01 -29.43 -14.16
N ALA A 558 8.16 -30.13 -14.11
CA ALA A 558 9.00 -30.14 -12.91
C ALA A 558 9.63 -28.76 -12.64
N GLN A 559 10.06 -28.05 -13.68
CA GLN A 559 10.59 -26.69 -13.57
C GLN A 559 9.50 -25.69 -13.12
N ASP A 560 8.32 -25.74 -13.73
CA ASP A 560 7.16 -24.91 -13.37
C ASP A 560 6.80 -25.08 -11.89
N TYR A 561 6.69 -26.33 -11.44
CA TYR A 561 6.41 -26.67 -10.05
C TYR A 561 7.47 -26.08 -9.11
N LEU A 562 8.76 -26.23 -9.45
CA LEU A 562 9.85 -25.74 -8.60
C LEU A 562 9.84 -24.22 -8.49
N LEU A 563 9.61 -23.50 -9.60
CA LEU A 563 9.46 -22.05 -9.60
C LEU A 563 8.30 -21.58 -8.71
N GLY A 564 7.12 -22.17 -8.88
CA GLY A 564 5.98 -21.87 -8.02
C GLY A 564 6.30 -22.12 -6.54
N LYS A 565 6.96 -23.24 -6.25
CA LYS A 565 7.31 -23.62 -4.87
C LYS A 565 8.34 -22.68 -4.24
N PHE A 566 9.38 -22.29 -4.96
CA PHE A 566 10.36 -21.32 -4.51
C PHE A 566 9.74 -19.95 -4.26
N HIS A 567 8.90 -19.49 -5.20
CA HIS A 567 8.17 -18.24 -5.04
C HIS A 567 7.31 -18.23 -3.77
N SER A 568 6.56 -19.32 -3.54
CA SER A 568 5.73 -19.48 -2.34
C SER A 568 6.55 -19.51 -1.05
N LEU A 569 7.70 -20.20 -1.04
CA LEU A 569 8.60 -20.24 0.12
C LEU A 569 9.22 -18.87 0.42
N THR A 570 9.63 -18.12 -0.60
CA THR A 570 10.16 -16.75 -0.41
C THR A 570 9.08 -15.78 0.08
N ARG A 571 7.83 -15.93 -0.38
CA ARG A 571 6.67 -15.19 0.16
C ARG A 571 6.38 -15.57 1.61
N LYS A 572 6.45 -16.86 1.95
CA LYS A 572 6.34 -17.33 3.33
C LYS A 572 7.40 -16.70 4.23
N LEU A 573 8.67 -16.73 3.79
CA LEU A 573 9.78 -16.11 4.53
C LEU A 573 9.54 -14.61 4.76
N PHE A 574 9.04 -13.89 3.75
CA PHE A 574 8.68 -12.47 3.86
C PHE A 574 7.58 -12.21 4.91
N GLN A 575 6.54 -13.06 4.94
CA GLN A 575 5.43 -12.95 5.89
C GLN A 575 5.86 -13.30 7.32
N GLU A 576 6.53 -14.44 7.50
CA GLU A 576 6.99 -14.93 8.80
C GLU A 576 8.04 -13.99 9.43
N ALA A 577 8.86 -13.32 8.62
CA ALA A 577 9.74 -12.27 9.12
C ALA A 577 8.93 -11.09 9.72
N GLY A 578 7.83 -10.70 9.06
CA GLY A 578 6.98 -9.61 9.53
C GLY A 578 6.13 -9.96 10.76
N TYR A 579 5.53 -11.16 10.77
CA TYR A 579 4.71 -11.60 11.90
C TYR A 579 5.54 -12.07 13.10
N GLY A 580 6.72 -12.66 12.86
CA GLY A 580 7.57 -13.21 13.90
C GLY A 580 8.26 -12.15 14.77
N CYS A 581 8.40 -10.91 14.29
CA CYS A 581 9.08 -9.85 15.04
C CYS A 581 8.21 -9.13 16.08
N VAL A 582 6.90 -9.41 16.14
CA VAL A 582 5.92 -8.60 16.91
C VAL A 582 6.23 -8.46 18.40
N ASN A 583 6.87 -9.46 19.02
CA ASN A 583 7.16 -9.46 20.45
C ASN A 583 8.60 -9.01 20.78
N GLN A 584 9.40 -8.65 19.77
CA GLN A 584 10.84 -8.40 19.91
C GLN A 584 11.23 -7.12 19.15
N PRO A 585 11.32 -5.96 19.82
CA PRO A 585 11.66 -4.69 19.18
C PRO A 585 12.97 -4.72 18.37
N GLU A 586 13.96 -5.47 18.85
CA GLU A 586 15.26 -5.67 18.19
C GLU A 586 15.17 -6.56 16.93
N ALA A 587 14.12 -7.37 16.78
CA ALA A 587 13.89 -8.19 15.60
C ALA A 587 13.38 -7.38 14.41
N VAL A 588 12.80 -6.18 14.63
CA VAL A 588 12.16 -5.37 13.57
C VAL A 588 13.14 -5.02 12.45
N ALA A 589 14.31 -4.49 12.80
CA ALA A 589 15.32 -4.11 11.80
C ALA A 589 15.81 -5.31 10.97
N VAL A 590 15.87 -6.49 11.60
CA VAL A 590 16.22 -7.73 10.92
C VAL A 590 15.07 -8.18 9.99
N ALA A 591 13.82 -8.08 10.46
CA ALA A 591 12.64 -8.38 9.65
C ALA A 591 12.55 -7.49 8.41
N GLU A 592 12.81 -6.19 8.53
CA GLU A 592 12.86 -5.24 7.42
C GLU A 592 13.88 -5.67 6.36
N GLU A 593 15.10 -6.02 6.77
CA GLU A 593 16.15 -6.44 5.85
C GLU A 593 15.82 -7.77 5.16
N ILE A 594 15.24 -8.73 5.88
CA ILE A 594 14.78 -10.00 5.29
C ILE A 594 13.68 -9.74 4.28
N ARG A 595 12.69 -8.92 4.64
CA ARG A 595 11.57 -8.54 3.76
C ARG A 595 12.06 -7.82 2.51
N ARG A 596 13.02 -6.91 2.63
CA ARG A 596 13.64 -6.21 1.50
C ARG A 596 14.34 -7.19 0.55
N ARG A 597 15.10 -8.15 1.07
CA ARG A 597 15.76 -9.20 0.27
C ARG A 597 14.75 -10.10 -0.44
N CYS A 598 13.70 -10.52 0.25
CA CYS A 598 12.62 -11.31 -0.34
C CYS A 598 11.92 -10.53 -1.46
N THR A 599 11.58 -9.26 -1.21
CA THR A 599 10.98 -8.37 -2.20
C THR A 599 11.84 -8.30 -3.46
N ASN A 600 13.15 -8.05 -3.31
CA ASN A 600 14.07 -8.00 -4.45
C ASN A 600 14.11 -9.31 -5.26
N CYS A 601 14.04 -10.46 -4.58
CA CYS A 601 13.98 -11.76 -5.25
C CYS A 601 12.63 -11.98 -5.99
N LEU A 602 11.52 -11.52 -5.38
CA LEU A 602 10.16 -11.69 -5.89
C LEU A 602 9.78 -10.69 -6.99
N ARG A 603 10.60 -9.65 -7.22
CA ARG A 603 10.44 -8.75 -8.37
C ARG A 603 10.47 -9.51 -9.69
N ASN A 604 9.73 -8.97 -10.64
CA ASN A 604 9.59 -9.44 -12.01
C ASN A 604 9.23 -10.92 -12.07
N PRO A 605 8.05 -11.28 -11.52
CA PRO A 605 7.68 -12.66 -11.41
C PRO A 605 7.51 -13.31 -12.78
N ASP A 606 7.68 -14.62 -12.80
CA ASP A 606 7.36 -15.46 -13.94
C ASP A 606 5.84 -15.74 -14.01
N SER A 607 5.28 -16.03 -15.18
CA SER A 607 3.85 -16.33 -15.32
C SER A 607 3.45 -17.66 -14.65
N TYR A 608 4.44 -18.47 -14.28
CA TYR A 608 4.27 -19.70 -13.49
C TYR A 608 4.41 -19.46 -11.98
N GLU A 609 4.77 -18.24 -11.55
CA GLU A 609 4.81 -17.82 -10.16
C GLU A 609 3.45 -17.24 -9.70
N ILE A 610 3.18 -17.31 -8.39
CA ILE A 610 1.92 -16.85 -7.78
C ILE A 610 2.08 -15.41 -7.31
N TRP A 611 1.58 -14.43 -8.06
CA TRP A 611 1.71 -13.00 -7.75
C TRP A 611 0.34 -12.30 -7.59
N PRO A 612 0.28 -11.14 -6.91
CA PRO A 612 -0.97 -10.48 -6.50
C PRO A 612 -1.86 -9.96 -7.64
N ASP A 613 -1.28 -9.59 -8.79
CA ASP A 613 -1.98 -8.95 -9.91
C ASP A 613 -2.21 -9.88 -11.11
N TYR A 614 -2.31 -11.19 -10.87
CA TYR A 614 -2.39 -12.20 -11.92
C TYR A 614 -3.61 -12.11 -12.84
#